data_AF-A0A078G3P8-F1
#
_entry.id   AF-A0A078G3P8-F1
#
_cell.length_a   1.000
_cell.length_b   1.000
_cell.length_c   1.000
_cell.angle_alpha   90.00
_cell.angle_beta   90.00
_cell.angle_gamma   90.00
#
_symmetry.space_group_name_H-M   'P 1'
#
loop_
_entity.id
_entity.type
_entity.pdbx_description
1 polymer ?
#
loop_
_entity_poly.entity_id
_entity_poly.type
_entity_poly.pdbx_seq_one_letter_code
_entity_poly.pdbx_strand_id
1 'polypeptide(L)'
;MPSQTDSYKRFSVNKIEPSYALLQEIIEINGRFVETVVNICNEDVCPSEATSGTVVVTCSYVPVALSATFKALYNSGHISQIQPLRLLVPENYPNSPIIIEKILFDGASDHKFEDLSARARSRFSSSMKEAMSLKEIAKVWDECARATMLEYAERHGGGTFSSKYGRWESVLRSS
;
A
#
# COMPACT_ATOMS: atom_id res chain seq x y z
N MET A 1 -45.76 -32.57 -7.55
CA MET A 1 -44.60 -32.76 -8.46
C MET A 1 -44.64 -31.65 -9.50
N PRO A 2 -43.52 -30.99 -9.87
CA PRO A 2 -42.18 -30.89 -9.25
C PRO A 2 -41.94 -29.48 -8.66
N SER A 3 -41.28 -29.29 -7.51
CA SER A 3 -39.83 -29.37 -7.19
C SER A 3 -39.00 -28.22 -7.76
N GLN A 4 -38.55 -27.30 -6.89
CA GLN A 4 -37.21 -26.69 -7.01
C GLN A 4 -36.78 -26.08 -5.68
N THR A 5 -36.00 -26.88 -4.96
CA THR A 5 -35.14 -26.48 -3.85
C THR A 5 -33.94 -25.73 -4.42
N ASP A 6 -33.91 -24.40 -4.34
CA ASP A 6 -32.64 -23.66 -4.46
C ASP A 6 -31.95 -23.63 -3.11
N SER A 7 -31.21 -24.72 -2.87
CA SER A 7 -30.19 -24.80 -1.85
C SER A 7 -29.05 -23.87 -2.28
N TYR A 8 -29.06 -22.62 -1.81
CA TYR A 8 -27.86 -21.80 -1.83
C TYR A 8 -26.86 -22.47 -0.88
N LYS A 9 -26.06 -23.37 -1.44
CA LYS A 9 -24.80 -23.80 -0.86
C LYS A 9 -24.04 -22.51 -0.52
N ARG A 10 -23.97 -22.19 0.78
CA ARG A 10 -22.88 -21.37 1.30
C ARG A 10 -21.61 -22.08 0.85
N PHE A 11 -20.98 -21.56 -0.20
CA PHE A 11 -19.59 -21.84 -0.44
C PHE A 11 -18.86 -21.27 0.78
N SER A 12 -18.66 -22.12 1.79
CA SER A 12 -17.69 -21.85 2.83
C SER A 12 -16.34 -21.87 2.13
N VAL A 13 -15.93 -20.71 1.61
CA VAL A 13 -14.54 -20.48 1.26
C VAL A 13 -13.77 -20.72 2.56
N ASN A 14 -12.86 -21.69 2.52
CA ASN A 14 -12.11 -22.09 3.70
C ASN A 14 -11.32 -20.86 4.17
N LYS A 15 -11.64 -20.37 5.36
CA LYS A 15 -10.90 -19.29 6.03
C LYS A 15 -9.47 -19.75 6.21
N ILE A 16 -8.54 -19.16 5.47
CA ILE A 16 -7.11 -19.41 5.65
C ILE A 16 -6.62 -18.47 6.73
N GLU A 17 -6.14 -19.04 7.83
CA GLU A 17 -5.48 -18.25 8.86
C GLU A 17 -4.07 -17.85 8.38
N PRO A 18 -3.68 -16.58 8.53
CA PRO A 18 -2.35 -16.12 8.16
C PRO A 18 -1.29 -16.84 9.00
N SER A 19 -0.17 -17.21 8.36
CA SER A 19 0.92 -17.88 9.06
C SER A 19 1.51 -16.99 10.16
N TYR A 20 1.98 -17.58 11.26
CA TYR A 20 2.64 -16.84 12.35
C TYR A 20 3.83 -16.01 11.84
N ALA A 21 4.58 -16.54 10.88
CA ALA A 21 5.70 -15.84 10.24
C ALA A 21 5.24 -14.54 9.55
N LEU A 22 4.13 -14.59 8.81
CA LEU A 22 3.55 -13.41 8.16
C LEU A 22 3.12 -12.36 9.19
N LEU A 23 2.42 -12.78 10.26
CA LEU A 23 1.97 -11.88 11.33
C LEU A 23 3.15 -11.19 12.02
N GLN A 24 4.20 -11.95 12.35
CA GLN A 24 5.39 -11.42 12.99
C GLN A 24 6.10 -10.40 12.10
N GLU A 25 6.22 -10.69 10.80
CA GLU A 25 6.83 -9.77 9.85
C GLU A 25 6.02 -8.48 9.69
N ILE A 26 4.68 -8.55 9.67
CA ILE A 26 3.81 -7.37 9.65
C ILE A 26 4.04 -6.50 10.89
N ILE A 27 4.12 -7.10 12.08
CA ILE A 27 4.41 -6.39 13.34
C ILE A 27 5.76 -5.67 13.25
N GLU A 28 6.79 -6.37 12.76
CA GLU A 28 8.12 -5.78 12.60
C GLU A 28 8.15 -4.63 11.60
N ILE A 29 7.42 -4.75 10.50
CA ILE A 29 7.30 -3.70 9.47
C ILE A 29 6.62 -2.47 10.06
N ASN A 30 5.45 -2.65 10.70
CA ASN A 30 4.68 -1.56 11.29
C ASN A 30 5.41 -0.91 12.49
N GLY A 31 6.29 -1.63 13.16
CA GLY A 31 7.18 -1.06 14.19
C GLY A 31 8.34 -0.23 13.64
N ARG A 32 8.65 -0.33 12.33
CA ARG A 32 9.77 0.39 11.69
C ARG A 32 9.34 1.53 10.79
N PHE A 33 8.24 1.39 10.05
CA PHE A 33 7.76 2.42 9.13
C PHE A 33 6.71 3.31 9.79
N VAL A 34 6.87 4.62 9.61
CA VAL A 34 5.97 5.63 10.19
C VAL A 34 4.81 5.94 9.25
N GLU A 35 5.09 6.03 7.96
CA GLU A 35 4.10 6.44 6.95
C GLU A 35 3.57 5.29 6.11
N THR A 36 3.95 4.06 6.42
CA THR A 36 3.45 2.86 5.74
C THR A 36 2.91 1.89 6.78
N VAL A 37 1.65 1.48 6.60
CA VAL A 37 0.98 0.49 7.44
C VAL A 37 0.69 -0.73 6.59
N VAL A 38 1.16 -1.88 7.05
CA VAL A 38 0.89 -3.17 6.45
C VAL A 38 -0.21 -3.88 7.24
N ASN A 39 -1.24 -4.37 6.57
CA ASN A 39 -2.35 -5.05 7.21
C ASN A 39 -2.89 -6.19 6.35
N ILE A 40 -3.46 -7.21 7.00
CA ILE A 40 -4.19 -8.27 6.34
C ILE A 40 -5.59 -7.73 6.01
N CYS A 41 -6.03 -7.88 4.77
CA CYS A 41 -7.38 -7.51 4.40
C CYS A 41 -8.37 -8.59 4.85
N ASN A 42 -9.43 -8.16 5.53
CA ASN A 42 -10.57 -9.03 5.80
C ASN A 42 -11.47 -9.12 4.56
N GLU A 43 -12.04 -10.30 4.32
CA GLU A 43 -12.81 -10.63 3.11
C GLU A 43 -14.03 -9.72 2.89
N ASP A 44 -14.60 -9.11 3.95
CA ASP A 44 -15.75 -8.20 3.86
C ASP A 44 -15.48 -6.93 3.01
N VAL A 45 -14.21 -6.62 2.74
CA VAL A 45 -13.77 -5.40 2.03
C VAL A 45 -13.01 -5.73 0.74
N CYS A 46 -12.69 -7.00 0.48
CA CYS A 46 -11.94 -7.40 -0.71
C CYS A 46 -12.86 -7.85 -1.85
N PRO A 47 -12.65 -7.37 -3.09
CA PRO A 47 -13.16 -8.07 -4.27
C PRO A 47 -12.73 -9.54 -4.20
N SER A 48 -13.64 -10.45 -4.57
CA SER A 48 -13.56 -11.93 -4.55
C SER A 48 -12.37 -12.49 -5.35
N GLU A 49 -11.16 -12.15 -4.94
CA GLU A 49 -9.91 -12.46 -5.64
C GLU A 49 -8.93 -13.23 -4.77
N ALA A 50 -9.24 -13.40 -3.47
CA ALA A 50 -8.65 -14.43 -2.65
C ALA A 50 -8.96 -15.78 -3.31
N THR A 51 -7.94 -16.36 -3.94
CA THR A 51 -8.02 -17.73 -4.43
C THR A 51 -7.77 -18.64 -3.22
N SER A 52 -8.42 -19.81 -3.16
CA SER A 52 -8.09 -20.84 -2.16
C SER A 52 -6.56 -21.01 -2.11
N GLY A 53 -5.97 -20.73 -0.95
CA GLY A 53 -4.53 -20.83 -0.69
C GLY A 53 -3.79 -19.49 -0.54
N THR A 54 -4.47 -18.34 -0.57
CA THR A 54 -3.81 -17.02 -0.50
C THR A 54 -4.46 -16.06 0.50
N VAL A 55 -3.64 -15.24 1.16
CA VAL A 55 -4.05 -14.15 2.05
C VAL A 55 -3.74 -12.81 1.36
N VAL A 56 -4.71 -11.90 1.34
CA VAL A 56 -4.50 -10.55 0.79
C VAL A 56 -3.88 -9.66 1.87
N VAL A 57 -2.71 -9.11 1.57
CA VAL A 57 -2.02 -8.12 2.41
C VAL A 57 -2.04 -6.77 1.70
N THR A 58 -2.26 -5.70 2.45
CA THR A 58 -2.19 -4.32 1.96
C THR A 58 -1.00 -3.60 2.55
N CYS A 59 -0.30 -2.83 1.73
CA CYS A 59 0.61 -1.78 2.18
C CYS A 59 -0.04 -0.42 1.88
N SER A 60 -0.45 0.28 2.93
CA SER A 60 -1.15 1.56 2.85
C SER A 60 -0.21 2.70 3.22
N TYR A 61 -0.15 3.75 2.40
CA TYR A 61 0.59 4.96 2.73
C TYR A 61 -0.27 5.89 3.58
N VAL A 62 0.21 6.24 4.77
CA VAL A 62 -0.42 7.11 5.76
C VAL A 62 0.50 8.31 6.01
N PRO A 63 0.33 9.43 5.28
CA PRO A 63 1.20 10.58 5.45
C PRO A 63 1.01 11.20 6.85
N VAL A 64 2.10 11.35 7.61
CA VAL A 64 2.02 11.87 8.99
C VAL A 64 2.42 13.34 9.11
N ALA A 65 3.20 13.85 8.15
CA ALA A 65 3.79 15.18 8.18
C ALA A 65 3.09 16.21 7.27
N LEU A 66 1.77 16.09 7.10
CA LEU A 66 1.01 17.03 6.28
C LEU A 66 0.74 18.35 7.00
N SER A 67 0.85 19.48 6.28
CA SER A 67 0.37 20.77 6.78
C SER A 67 -1.16 20.74 6.96
N ALA A 68 -1.70 21.60 7.82
CA ALA A 68 -3.15 21.63 8.09
C ALA A 68 -3.98 21.81 6.80
N THR A 69 -3.56 22.72 5.92
CA THR A 69 -4.20 22.95 4.62
C THR A 69 -4.15 21.71 3.74
N PHE A 70 -2.97 21.08 3.65
CA PHE A 70 -2.80 19.89 2.81
C PHE A 70 -3.59 18.71 3.35
N LYS A 71 -3.61 18.51 4.67
CA LYS A 71 -4.42 17.49 5.34
C LYS A 71 -5.91 17.70 5.09
N ALA A 72 -6.39 18.96 5.10
CA ALA A 72 -7.78 19.26 4.76
C ALA A 72 -8.12 18.89 3.31
N LEU A 73 -7.24 19.21 2.34
CA LEU A 73 -7.40 18.84 0.94
C LEU A 73 -7.34 17.32 0.69
N TYR A 74 -6.44 16.64 1.41
CA TYR A 74 -6.28 15.19 1.35
C TYR A 74 -7.48 14.44 1.93
N ASN A 75 -8.06 14.97 3.02
CA ASN A 75 -9.25 14.39 3.65
C ASN A 75 -10.54 14.72 2.91
N SER A 76 -10.61 15.86 2.19
CA SER A 76 -11.80 16.27 1.44
C SER A 76 -11.91 15.61 0.05
N GLY A 77 -10.97 14.75 -0.33
CA GLY A 77 -10.94 14.08 -1.64
C GLY A 77 -10.59 15.01 -2.80
N HIS A 78 -10.19 16.26 -2.54
CA HIS A 78 -9.72 17.17 -3.58
C HIS A 78 -8.35 16.74 -4.15
N ILE A 79 -7.60 15.97 -3.37
CA ILE A 79 -6.37 15.29 -3.79
C ILE A 79 -6.66 13.79 -3.76
N SER A 80 -6.40 13.10 -4.86
CA SER A 80 -6.51 11.64 -4.91
C SER A 80 -5.54 11.01 -3.92
N GLN A 81 -6.04 10.21 -2.99
CA GLN A 81 -5.20 9.47 -2.04
C GLN A 81 -4.48 8.34 -2.77
N ILE A 82 -3.26 8.03 -2.33
CA ILE A 82 -2.51 6.88 -2.85
C ILE A 82 -3.23 5.61 -2.40
N GLN A 83 -3.80 4.89 -3.36
CA GLN A 83 -4.47 3.62 -3.10
C GLN A 83 -3.47 2.59 -2.57
N PRO A 84 -3.86 1.75 -1.59
CA PRO A 84 -2.98 0.73 -1.02
C PRO A 84 -2.46 -0.24 -2.08
N LEU A 85 -1.21 -0.66 -1.92
CA LEU A 85 -0.66 -1.79 -2.66
C LEU A 85 -1.25 -3.08 -2.12
N ARG A 86 -1.85 -3.91 -2.97
CA ARG A 86 -2.42 -5.21 -2.60
C ARG A 86 -1.52 -6.35 -3.07
N LEU A 87 -1.26 -7.29 -2.17
CA LEU A 87 -0.34 -8.41 -2.36
C LEU A 87 -1.05 -9.73 -2.06
N LEU A 88 -0.83 -10.74 -2.89
CA LEU A 88 -1.30 -12.09 -2.64
C LEU A 88 -0.18 -12.90 -2.00
N VAL A 89 -0.34 -13.18 -0.71
CA VAL A 89 0.63 -13.97 0.06
C VAL A 89 0.17 -15.43 0.07
N PRO A 90 1.00 -16.38 -0.38
CA PRO A 90 0.62 -17.79 -0.38
C PRO A 90 0.59 -18.35 1.05
N GLU A 91 -0.27 -19.35 1.30
CA GLU A 91 -0.45 -19.99 2.62
C GLU A 91 0.85 -20.57 3.19
N ASN A 92 1.75 -21.04 2.32
CA ASN A 92 3.03 -21.62 2.70
C ASN A 92 4.16 -20.58 2.88
N TYR A 93 3.86 -19.27 2.87
CA TYR A 93 4.82 -18.20 3.16
C TYR A 93 5.48 -18.42 4.54
N PRO A 94 6.82 -18.29 4.67
CA PRO A 94 7.77 -17.71 3.71
C PRO A 94 8.41 -18.69 2.71
N ASN A 95 7.95 -19.94 2.61
CA ASN A 95 8.55 -20.94 1.72
C ASN A 95 8.24 -20.72 0.23
N SER A 96 7.32 -19.81 -0.09
CA SER A 96 7.04 -19.40 -1.46
C SER A 96 7.00 -17.87 -1.54
N PRO A 97 7.46 -17.29 -2.66
CA PRO A 97 7.50 -15.85 -2.85
C PRO A 97 6.09 -15.27 -2.91
N ILE A 98 5.97 -13.99 -2.56
CA ILE A 98 4.71 -13.24 -2.64
C ILE A 98 4.41 -12.94 -4.10
N ILE A 99 3.18 -13.21 -4.54
CA ILE A 99 2.76 -12.98 -5.93
C ILE A 99 2.36 -11.51 -6.07
N ILE A 100 3.18 -10.77 -6.82
CA ILE A 100 2.99 -9.33 -7.10
C ILE A 100 2.14 -9.11 -8.37
N GLU A 101 2.08 -10.09 -9.30
CA GLU A 101 1.49 -9.94 -10.64
C GLU A 101 0.00 -9.54 -10.66
N LYS A 102 -0.71 -9.66 -9.53
CA LYS A 102 -2.09 -9.23 -9.39
C LYS A 102 -2.21 -8.07 -8.40
N ILE A 103 -1.48 -6.99 -8.67
CA ILE A 103 -1.71 -5.74 -7.92
C ILE A 103 -3.07 -5.19 -8.34
N LEU A 104 -4.08 -5.52 -7.55
CA LEU A 104 -5.45 -5.10 -7.82
C LEU A 104 -5.64 -3.71 -7.26
N PHE A 105 -5.83 -2.76 -8.17
CA PHE A 105 -6.17 -1.40 -7.82
C PHE A 105 -7.65 -1.21 -8.09
N ASP A 106 -8.38 -0.84 -7.05
CA ASP A 106 -9.79 -0.51 -7.21
C ASP A 106 -9.92 0.79 -8.02
N GLY A 107 -10.81 0.76 -9.01
CA GLY A 107 -11.22 1.93 -9.80
C GLY A 107 -10.26 2.41 -10.89
N ALA A 108 -10.74 2.34 -12.14
CA ALA A 108 -10.44 3.38 -13.11
C ALA A 108 -11.06 4.68 -12.60
N SER A 109 -10.29 5.51 -11.90
CA SER A 109 -10.76 6.84 -11.48
C SER A 109 -10.72 7.77 -12.69
N ASP A 110 -11.89 8.02 -13.25
CA ASP A 110 -12.18 8.99 -14.28
C ASP A 110 -12.05 10.43 -13.75
N HIS A 111 -10.85 10.95 -13.43
CA HIS A 111 -10.77 12.29 -12.80
C HIS A 111 -9.62 13.21 -13.21
N LYS A 112 -10.00 14.50 -13.29
CA LYS A 112 -9.29 15.73 -13.66
C LYS A 112 -8.09 16.12 -12.77
N PHE A 113 -7.63 15.23 -11.88
CA PHE A 113 -6.57 15.50 -10.90
C PHE A 113 -5.38 14.58 -11.14
N GLU A 114 -4.20 15.03 -10.71
CA GLU A 114 -2.96 14.24 -10.78
C GLU A 114 -3.13 12.96 -9.95
N ASP A 115 -3.17 11.80 -10.62
CA ASP A 115 -3.37 10.52 -9.94
C ASP A 115 -2.08 10.09 -9.21
N LEU A 116 -2.02 10.41 -7.92
CA LEU A 116 -0.95 9.98 -7.02
C LEU A 116 -0.82 8.45 -6.99
N SER A 117 -1.91 7.71 -7.16
CA SER A 117 -1.88 6.26 -7.18
C SER A 117 -1.14 5.77 -8.42
N ALA A 118 -1.52 6.21 -9.63
CA ALA A 118 -0.82 5.82 -10.86
C ALA A 118 0.69 6.11 -10.80
N ARG A 119 1.10 7.22 -10.16
CA ARG A 119 2.51 7.55 -9.99
C ARG A 119 3.24 6.66 -8.99
N ALA A 120 2.66 6.46 -7.81
CA ALA A 120 3.24 5.57 -6.81
C ALA A 120 3.40 4.16 -7.37
N ARG A 121 2.39 3.70 -8.13
CA ARG A 121 2.42 2.43 -8.87
C ARG A 121 3.54 2.38 -9.89
N SER A 122 3.60 3.34 -10.80
CA SER A 122 4.62 3.36 -11.86
C SER A 122 6.03 3.32 -11.28
N ARG A 123 6.28 4.05 -10.18
CA ARG A 123 7.53 3.98 -9.43
C ARG A 123 7.77 2.61 -8.81
N PHE A 124 6.77 2.07 -8.12
CA PHE A 124 6.86 0.74 -7.53
C PHE A 124 7.19 -0.32 -8.59
N SER A 125 6.43 -0.37 -9.69
CA SER A 125 6.65 -1.32 -10.80
C SER A 125 8.05 -1.20 -11.40
N SER A 126 8.63 0.00 -11.42
CA SER A 126 9.97 0.22 -11.98
C SER A 126 11.09 -0.17 -11.00
N SER A 127 10.88 0.03 -9.70
CA SER A 127 11.81 -0.33 -8.63
C SER A 127 11.76 -1.82 -8.27
N MET A 128 10.62 -2.46 -8.50
CA MET A 128 10.32 -3.81 -8.06
C MET A 128 10.57 -4.80 -9.21
N LYS A 129 11.68 -5.55 -9.15
CA LYS A 129 12.01 -6.55 -10.18
C LYS A 129 11.67 -7.98 -9.72
N GLU A 130 12.08 -8.35 -8.51
CA GLU A 130 11.72 -9.60 -7.80
C GLU A 130 11.91 -9.34 -6.29
N ALA A 131 11.02 -9.79 -5.40
CA ALA A 131 11.28 -9.79 -3.95
C ALA A 131 10.83 -11.11 -3.36
N MET A 132 11.56 -11.53 -2.33
CA MET A 132 11.30 -12.78 -1.64
C MET A 132 10.52 -12.57 -0.33
N SER A 133 10.43 -11.34 0.18
CA SER A 133 9.79 -11.04 1.47
C SER A 133 8.84 -9.85 1.45
N LEU A 134 7.86 -9.87 2.36
CA LEU A 134 6.92 -8.76 2.56
C LEU A 134 7.64 -7.48 2.97
N LYS A 135 8.71 -7.59 3.75
CA LYS A 135 9.54 -6.48 4.22
C LYS A 135 10.23 -5.72 3.09
N GLU A 136 10.79 -6.43 2.12
CA GLU A 136 11.40 -5.81 0.94
C GLU A 136 10.33 -5.06 0.13
N ILE A 137 9.18 -5.70 -0.11
CA ILE A 137 8.07 -5.09 -0.83
C ILE A 137 7.57 -3.83 -0.11
N ALA A 138 7.34 -3.91 1.20
CA ALA A 138 6.89 -2.79 2.01
C ALA A 138 7.89 -1.63 2.01
N LYS A 139 9.20 -1.92 2.02
CA LYS A 139 10.25 -0.91 1.92
C LYS A 139 10.20 -0.18 0.57
N VAL A 140 10.14 -0.92 -0.53
CA VAL A 140 10.09 -0.32 -1.88
C VAL A 140 8.81 0.49 -2.06
N TRP A 141 7.68 0.00 -1.56
CA TRP A 141 6.42 0.73 -1.53
C TRP A 141 6.52 2.05 -0.74
N ASP A 142 7.05 1.99 0.49
CA ASP A 142 7.23 3.16 1.37
C ASP A 142 8.10 4.24 0.70
N GLU A 143 9.20 3.85 0.05
CA GLU A 143 10.05 4.77 -0.73
C GLU A 143 9.30 5.37 -1.94
N CYS A 144 8.56 4.56 -2.69
CA CYS A 144 7.83 5.02 -3.89
C CYS A 144 6.65 5.94 -3.56
N ALA A 145 5.90 5.63 -2.50
CA ALA A 145 4.79 6.44 -2.03
C ALA A 145 5.27 7.79 -1.48
N ARG A 146 6.32 7.79 -0.65
CA ARG A 146 6.95 9.04 -0.16
C ARG A 146 7.51 9.90 -1.28
N ALA A 147 8.22 9.30 -2.23
CA ALA A 147 8.75 10.04 -3.39
C ALA A 147 7.63 10.68 -4.21
N THR A 148 6.51 9.98 -4.37
CA THR A 148 5.32 10.51 -5.08
C THR A 148 4.68 11.66 -4.32
N MET A 149 4.53 11.54 -3.00
CA MET A 149 3.97 12.60 -2.16
C MET A 149 4.90 13.83 -2.11
N LEU A 150 6.20 13.62 -2.02
CA LEU A 150 7.21 14.68 -2.03
C LEU A 150 7.17 15.47 -3.34
N GLU A 151 7.19 14.77 -4.48
CA GLU A 151 7.09 15.42 -5.79
C GLU A 151 5.79 16.22 -5.93
N TYR A 152 4.67 15.67 -5.45
CA TYR A 152 3.39 16.39 -5.46
C TYR A 152 3.48 17.67 -4.62
N ALA A 153 4.02 17.58 -3.40
CA ALA A 153 4.18 18.74 -2.53
C ALA A 153 5.05 19.82 -3.17
N GLU A 154 6.20 19.46 -3.76
CA GLU A 154 7.12 20.39 -4.43
C GLU A 154 6.46 21.11 -5.62
N ARG A 155 5.70 20.39 -6.46
CA ARG A 155 4.96 20.97 -7.59
C ARG A 155 3.91 21.99 -7.17
N HIS A 156 3.38 21.86 -5.96
CA HIS A 156 2.33 22.74 -5.42
C HIS A 156 2.89 23.79 -4.45
N GLY A 157 4.19 24.11 -4.54
CA GLY A 157 4.84 25.16 -3.75
C GLY A 157 5.16 24.76 -2.31
N GLY A 158 5.01 23.48 -1.98
CA GLY A 158 5.52 22.86 -0.76
C GLY A 158 6.98 22.44 -0.89
N GLY A 159 7.42 21.60 0.05
CA GLY A 159 8.78 21.09 0.08
C GLY A 159 9.13 20.52 1.45
N THR A 160 10.36 20.06 1.59
CA THR A 160 10.90 19.62 2.87
C THR A 160 11.50 20.80 3.64
N PHE A 161 11.75 20.60 4.94
CA PHE A 161 12.52 21.57 5.71
C PHE A 161 13.86 21.89 5.03
N SER A 162 14.56 20.86 4.54
CA SER A 162 15.86 21.03 3.89
C SER A 162 15.78 21.70 2.52
N SER A 163 14.69 21.57 1.76
CA SER A 163 14.55 22.30 0.49
C SER A 163 14.37 23.80 0.74
N LYS A 164 13.73 24.19 1.84
CA LYS A 164 13.51 25.60 2.20
C LYS A 164 14.68 26.24 2.95
N TYR A 165 15.33 25.50 3.83
CA TYR A 165 16.33 26.04 4.77
C TYR A 165 17.75 25.50 4.55
N GLY A 166 17.95 24.63 3.55
CA GLY A 166 19.21 23.92 3.35
C GLY A 166 19.37 22.73 4.30
N ARG A 167 20.35 21.88 4.02
CA ARG A 167 20.63 20.73 4.88
C ARG A 167 21.52 21.16 6.06
N TRP A 168 21.30 20.57 7.23
CA TRP A 168 22.06 20.92 8.43
C TRP A 168 23.59 20.69 8.28
N GLU A 169 24.02 19.78 7.40
CA GLU A 169 25.45 19.52 7.17
C GLU A 169 26.19 20.69 6.52
N SER A 170 25.49 21.65 5.88
CA SER A 170 26.11 22.86 5.34
C SER A 170 26.56 23.82 6.43
N VAL A 171 25.85 23.83 7.57
CA VAL A 171 26.17 24.69 8.71
C VAL A 171 27.48 24.26 9.37
N LEU A 172 27.74 22.95 9.42
CA LEU A 172 28.96 22.40 10.04
C LEU A 172 30.24 22.58 9.20
N ARG A 173 30.12 22.95 7.92
CA ARG A 173 31.28 23.20 7.03
C ARG A 173 31.68 24.68 7.00
N SER A 174 31.01 25.52 7.77
CA SER A 174 31.16 26.98 7.77
C SER A 174 32.03 27.50 8.93
N SER A 175 32.88 26.66 9.54
CA SER A 175 33.77 27.02 10.67
C SER A 175 35.23 27.05 10.25
#